data_AF-A0A6P2FXY2-F1
#
_entry.id   AF-A0A6P2FXY2-F1
#
_cell.length_a   1.000
_cell.length_b   1.000
_cell.length_c   1.000
_cell.angle_alpha   90.00
_cell.angle_beta   90.00
_cell.angle_gamma   90.00
#
_symmetry.space_group_name_H-M   'P 1'
#
loop_
_entity.id
_entity.type
_entity.pdbx_description
1 polymer ?
#
loop_
_entity_poly.entity_id
_entity_poly.type
_entity_poly.pdbx_seq_one_letter_code
_entity_poly.pdbx_strand_id
1 'polypeptide(L)'
;MTHSDMAIAILQKTNDGDDLSPSDLHLLEGAVNGRLTSRAVELFEAMHRNVTEGTYATWQRTYLAPHLTKAPDGNVYWKGIAVEHYSFPPERRDEELTQARMLAARCQQLEAVDIPVNSRTVLCADCYDAPTDSPWKQLLGKYYSFMRKNGHVIGLFHVKLSETGQLGIAAVSAKDGVATVERHLEAYDAFHHYQRLGFESQQSSSYDHTARLLEALGLQPDVLKATLAADSELAK
;
A
#
# COMPACT_ATOMS: atom_id res chain seq x y z
N MET A 1 32.93 -8.38 -1.67
CA MET A 1 32.75 -8.65 -3.11
C MET A 1 33.01 -7.35 -3.84
N THR A 2 33.85 -7.33 -4.86
CA THR A 2 34.15 -6.11 -5.63
C THR A 2 33.02 -5.80 -6.62
N HIS A 3 32.95 -4.57 -7.13
CA HIS A 3 32.00 -4.25 -8.23
C HIS A 3 32.24 -5.11 -9.47
N SER A 4 33.49 -5.48 -9.75
CA SER A 4 33.83 -6.36 -10.87
C SER A 4 33.30 -7.78 -10.67
N ASP A 5 33.41 -8.32 -9.46
CA ASP A 5 32.83 -9.64 -9.13
C ASP A 5 31.31 -9.65 -9.30
N MET A 6 30.64 -8.58 -8.82
CA MET A 6 29.19 -8.41 -8.98
C MET A 6 28.80 -8.28 -10.46
N ALA A 7 29.55 -7.51 -11.25
CA ALA A 7 29.28 -7.35 -12.68
C ALA A 7 29.40 -8.68 -13.44
N ILE A 8 30.41 -9.50 -13.12
CA ILE A 8 30.57 -10.84 -13.69
C ILE A 8 29.36 -11.72 -13.33
N ALA A 9 28.94 -11.72 -12.06
CA ALA A 9 27.80 -12.51 -11.62
C ALA A 9 26.49 -12.09 -12.32
N ILE A 10 26.33 -10.78 -12.57
CA ILE A 10 25.18 -10.26 -13.31
C ILE A 10 25.21 -10.77 -14.75
N LEU A 11 26.30 -10.52 -15.48
CA LEU A 11 26.43 -10.95 -16.89
C LEU A 11 26.19 -12.46 -17.05
N GLN A 12 26.74 -13.29 -16.15
CA GLN A 12 26.54 -14.74 -16.18
C GLN A 12 25.08 -15.17 -16.02
N LYS A 13 24.28 -14.40 -15.28
CA LYS A 13 22.88 -14.71 -14.96
C LYS A 13 21.87 -14.01 -15.88
N THR A 14 22.30 -13.05 -16.69
CA THR A 14 21.45 -12.26 -17.59
C THR A 14 21.80 -12.47 -19.06
N ASN A 15 22.19 -13.69 -19.43
CA ASN A 15 22.63 -14.06 -20.78
C ASN A 15 23.66 -13.06 -21.36
N ASP A 16 24.77 -12.87 -20.64
CA ASP A 16 25.84 -11.92 -20.97
C ASP A 16 25.39 -10.46 -21.09
N GLY A 17 24.30 -10.11 -20.40
CA GLY A 17 23.72 -8.76 -20.41
C GLY A 17 22.62 -8.55 -21.42
N ASP A 18 22.28 -9.54 -22.26
CA ASP A 18 21.14 -9.45 -23.18
C ASP A 18 19.81 -9.31 -22.43
N ASP A 19 19.72 -9.91 -21.24
CA ASP A 19 18.56 -9.76 -20.37
C ASP A 19 18.65 -8.49 -19.51
N LEU A 20 19.58 -7.56 -19.73
CA LEU A 20 19.60 -6.28 -19.01
C LEU A 20 18.92 -5.17 -19.81
N SER A 21 18.24 -4.27 -19.11
CA SER A 21 17.76 -3.04 -19.74
C SER A 21 18.94 -2.14 -20.15
N PRO A 22 18.79 -1.24 -21.15
CA PRO A 22 19.85 -0.29 -21.50
C PRO A 22 20.33 0.60 -20.34
N SER A 23 19.44 0.89 -19.38
CA SER A 23 19.82 1.65 -18.18
C SER A 23 20.67 0.82 -17.21
N ASP A 24 20.39 -0.47 -17.10
CA ASP A 24 21.13 -1.40 -16.25
C ASP A 24 22.48 -1.77 -16.85
N LEU A 25 22.56 -1.89 -18.18
CA LEU A 25 23.83 -2.00 -18.91
C LEU A 25 24.73 -0.79 -18.65
N HIS A 26 24.17 0.42 -18.69
CA HIS A 26 24.94 1.63 -18.38
C HIS A 26 25.41 1.67 -16.92
N LEU A 27 24.59 1.16 -15.99
CA LEU A 27 24.96 1.04 -14.59
C LEU A 27 26.10 0.02 -14.37
N LEU A 28 26.03 -1.13 -15.06
CA LEU A 28 27.06 -2.15 -15.07
C LEU A 28 28.38 -1.62 -15.64
N GLU A 29 28.32 -0.91 -16.77
CA GLU A 29 29.48 -0.22 -17.35
C GLU A 29 30.10 0.76 -16.35
N GLY A 30 29.27 1.57 -15.68
CA GLY A 30 29.72 2.50 -14.65
C GLY A 30 30.41 1.81 -13.47
N ALA A 31 29.93 0.63 -13.08
CA ALA A 31 30.48 -0.18 -11.99
C ALA A 31 31.87 -0.71 -12.31
N VAL A 32 32.03 -1.33 -13.49
CA VAL A 32 33.30 -1.88 -13.96
C VAL A 32 34.34 -0.79 -14.14
N ASN A 33 33.92 0.39 -14.60
CA ASN A 33 34.82 1.53 -14.83
C ASN A 33 35.10 2.39 -13.59
N GLY A 34 34.53 2.06 -12.42
CA GLY A 34 34.73 2.85 -11.20
C GLY A 34 34.12 4.26 -11.26
N ARG A 35 33.07 4.46 -12.07
CA ARG A 35 32.41 5.75 -12.30
C ARG A 35 31.08 5.91 -11.56
N LEU A 36 30.77 4.99 -10.65
CA LEU A 36 29.54 5.07 -9.86
C LEU A 36 29.62 6.20 -8.83
N THR A 37 28.59 7.03 -8.81
CA THR A 37 28.28 7.87 -7.65
C THR A 37 27.80 7.00 -6.49
N SER A 38 27.82 7.50 -5.24
CA SER A 38 27.28 6.76 -4.08
C SER A 38 25.85 6.27 -4.33
N ARG A 39 25.04 7.11 -4.98
CA ARG A 39 23.68 6.78 -5.42
C ARG A 39 23.67 5.62 -6.43
N ALA A 40 24.57 5.63 -7.41
CA ALA A 40 24.63 4.57 -8.42
C ALA A 40 25.16 3.24 -7.85
N VAL A 41 25.98 3.28 -6.79
CA VAL A 41 26.42 2.06 -6.06
C VAL A 41 25.22 1.31 -5.47
N GLU A 42 24.31 2.00 -4.79
CA GLU A 42 23.13 1.35 -4.20
C GLU A 42 22.23 0.66 -5.24
N LEU A 43 22.03 1.31 -6.40
CA LEU A 43 21.29 0.70 -7.52
C LEU A 43 22.00 -0.54 -8.06
N PHE A 44 23.33 -0.47 -8.18
CA PHE A 44 24.12 -1.55 -8.74
C PHE A 44 24.11 -2.77 -7.81
N GLU A 45 24.21 -2.54 -6.49
CA GLU A 45 24.07 -3.60 -5.48
C GLU A 45 22.66 -4.19 -5.44
N ALA A 46 21.61 -3.38 -5.61
CA ALA A 46 20.24 -3.86 -5.70
C ALA A 46 20.02 -4.71 -6.96
N MET A 47 20.52 -4.26 -8.12
CA MET A 47 20.50 -5.01 -9.37
C MET A 47 21.20 -6.37 -9.22
N HIS A 48 22.40 -6.38 -8.63
CA HIS A 48 23.15 -7.62 -8.35
C HIS A 48 22.33 -8.60 -7.51
N ARG A 49 21.68 -8.14 -6.42
CA ARG A 49 20.82 -8.99 -5.59
C ARG A 49 19.66 -9.57 -6.38
N ASN A 50 18.90 -8.73 -7.09
CA ASN A 50 17.73 -9.17 -7.84
C ASN A 50 18.09 -10.20 -8.92
N VAL A 51 19.19 -9.98 -9.64
CA VAL A 51 19.69 -10.94 -10.64
C VAL A 51 20.11 -12.24 -9.97
N THR A 52 20.83 -12.16 -8.85
CA THR A 52 21.33 -13.34 -8.14
C THR A 52 20.19 -14.20 -7.60
N GLU A 53 19.16 -13.57 -7.06
CA GLU A 53 17.94 -14.18 -6.50
C GLU A 53 16.94 -14.66 -7.58
N GLY A 54 17.19 -14.33 -8.86
CA GLY A 54 16.28 -14.68 -9.96
C GLY A 54 14.98 -13.87 -9.97
N THR A 55 14.96 -12.73 -9.28
CA THR A 55 13.80 -11.82 -9.20
C THR A 55 13.92 -10.64 -10.17
N TYR A 56 15.05 -10.52 -10.86
CA TYR A 56 15.27 -9.50 -11.88
C TYR A 56 14.35 -9.71 -13.09
N ALA A 57 13.69 -8.63 -13.52
CA ALA A 57 13.01 -8.60 -14.80
C ALA A 57 13.49 -7.39 -15.63
N THR A 58 13.77 -7.60 -16.92
CA THR A 58 14.21 -6.60 -17.91
C THR A 58 13.39 -5.31 -17.93
N TRP A 59 12.12 -5.41 -17.55
CA TRP A 59 11.16 -4.32 -17.54
C TRP A 59 11.03 -3.61 -16.19
N GLN A 60 11.60 -4.16 -15.11
CA GLN A 60 11.55 -3.54 -13.79
C GLN A 60 12.52 -2.37 -13.74
N ARG A 61 11.97 -1.16 -13.81
CA ARG A 61 12.73 0.01 -13.35
C ARG A 61 12.84 -0.09 -11.83
N THR A 62 14.04 -0.39 -11.35
CA THR A 62 14.33 -0.36 -9.92
C THR A 62 14.55 1.09 -9.50
N TYR A 63 13.74 1.56 -8.56
CA TYR A 63 13.97 2.87 -7.95
C TYR A 63 15.10 2.76 -6.92
N LEU A 64 15.68 3.91 -6.54
CA LEU A 64 16.56 4.04 -5.36
C LEU A 64 15.81 3.97 -4.02
N ALA A 65 14.67 3.29 -4.06
CA ALA A 65 13.84 2.98 -2.93
C ALA A 65 13.82 1.46 -2.88
N PRO A 66 14.45 0.83 -1.88
CA PRO A 66 14.43 -0.61 -1.73
C PRO A 66 13.00 -1.13 -1.81
N HIS A 67 12.79 -2.24 -2.54
CA HIS A 67 11.50 -2.90 -2.76
C HIS A 67 10.48 -2.20 -3.67
N LEU A 68 10.75 -0.99 -4.20
CA LEU A 68 9.91 -0.39 -5.24
C LEU A 68 10.37 -0.79 -6.64
N THR A 69 9.42 -1.27 -7.43
CA THR A 69 9.60 -1.57 -8.86
C THR A 69 8.47 -0.96 -9.67
N LYS A 70 8.74 -0.54 -10.91
CA LYS A 70 7.71 -0.14 -11.87
C LYS A 70 7.67 -1.08 -13.06
N ALA A 71 6.46 -1.49 -13.45
CA ALA A 71 6.17 -2.26 -14.65
C ALA A 71 5.99 -1.35 -15.89
N PRO A 72 6.10 -1.90 -17.13
CA PRO A 72 5.96 -1.13 -18.37
C PRO A 72 4.63 -0.42 -18.54
N ASP A 73 3.57 -1.01 -17.99
CA ASP A 73 2.21 -0.47 -18.05
C ASP A 73 2.03 0.74 -17.13
N GLY A 74 3.02 1.07 -16.30
CA GLY A 74 2.99 2.17 -15.34
C GLY A 74 2.74 1.75 -13.90
N ASN A 75 2.31 0.50 -13.64
CA ASN A 75 2.05 0.04 -12.28
C ASN A 75 3.33 0.01 -11.44
N VAL A 76 3.23 0.50 -10.22
CA VAL A 76 4.29 0.58 -9.21
C VAL A 76 3.97 -0.40 -8.10
N TYR A 77 4.96 -1.19 -7.72
CA TYR A 77 4.83 -2.28 -6.76
C TYR A 77 5.78 -2.08 -5.59
N TRP A 78 5.30 -2.36 -4.38
CA TRP A 78 6.08 -2.46 -3.15
C TRP A 78 6.11 -3.92 -2.69
N LYS A 79 7.30 -4.56 -2.69
CA LYS A 79 7.44 -6.00 -2.35
C LYS A 79 6.46 -6.89 -3.12
N GLY A 80 6.22 -6.57 -4.40
CA GLY A 80 5.29 -7.30 -5.27
C GLY A 80 3.81 -6.91 -5.14
N ILE A 81 3.44 -6.02 -4.22
CA ILE A 81 2.07 -5.52 -4.05
C ILE A 81 1.90 -4.24 -4.86
N ALA A 82 0.90 -4.17 -5.75
CA ALA A 82 0.58 -2.95 -6.50
C ALA A 82 0.11 -1.84 -5.54
N VAL A 83 0.77 -0.68 -5.61
CA VAL A 83 0.56 0.46 -4.69
C VAL A 83 0.24 1.76 -5.41
N GLU A 84 0.61 1.93 -6.68
CA GLU A 84 0.33 3.15 -7.44
C GLU A 84 0.48 2.88 -8.94
N HIS A 85 0.06 3.81 -9.79
CA HIS A 85 0.31 3.85 -11.21
C HIS A 85 0.99 5.18 -11.61
N TYR A 86 2.18 5.09 -12.20
CA TYR A 86 2.99 6.23 -12.62
C TYR A 86 3.04 6.37 -14.14
N SER A 87 2.45 7.46 -14.63
CA SER A 87 2.43 7.86 -16.04
C SER A 87 3.34 9.05 -16.37
N PHE A 88 4.40 9.27 -15.58
CA PHE A 88 5.37 10.34 -15.83
C PHE A 88 6.03 10.21 -17.21
N PRO A 89 6.08 11.30 -18.01
CA PRO A 89 6.82 11.28 -19.26
C PRO A 89 8.34 11.36 -19.00
N PRO A 90 9.19 10.93 -19.96
CA PRO A 90 10.64 10.81 -19.75
C PRO A 90 11.35 12.08 -19.23
N GLU A 91 10.88 13.26 -19.62
CA GLU A 91 11.41 14.56 -19.22
C GLU A 91 11.12 14.91 -17.74
N ARG A 92 10.16 14.24 -17.10
CA ARG A 92 9.80 14.44 -15.68
C ARG A 92 10.38 13.34 -14.78
N ARG A 93 11.51 12.74 -15.18
CA ARG A 93 12.15 11.65 -14.45
C ARG A 93 12.52 12.03 -13.01
N ASP A 94 13.00 13.24 -12.77
CA ASP A 94 13.37 13.66 -11.42
C ASP A 94 12.16 13.79 -10.49
N GLU A 95 11.01 14.18 -11.04
CA GLU A 95 9.74 14.20 -10.31
C GLU A 95 9.26 12.79 -9.99
N GLU A 96 9.32 11.87 -10.97
CA GLU A 96 9.00 10.45 -10.78
C GLU A 96 9.86 9.84 -9.65
N LEU A 97 11.16 10.11 -9.65
CA LEU A 97 12.10 9.62 -8.63
C LEU A 97 11.80 10.21 -7.25
N THR A 98 11.35 11.46 -7.19
CA THR A 98 10.95 12.11 -5.94
C THR A 98 9.67 11.49 -5.39
N GLN A 99 8.66 11.28 -6.24
CA GLN A 99 7.41 10.62 -5.85
C GLN A 99 7.64 9.18 -5.43
N ALA A 100 8.49 8.42 -6.13
CA ALA A 100 8.85 7.06 -5.75
C ALA A 100 9.49 7.01 -4.34
N ARG A 101 10.36 7.95 -3.98
CA ARG A 101 10.94 8.03 -2.63
C ARG A 101 9.88 8.32 -1.57
N MET A 102 8.97 9.25 -1.84
CA MET A 102 7.86 9.55 -0.93
C MET A 102 6.94 8.34 -0.76
N LEU A 103 6.63 7.64 -1.85
CA LEU A 103 5.83 6.41 -1.85
C LEU A 103 6.50 5.30 -1.03
N ALA A 104 7.80 5.12 -1.16
CA ALA A 104 8.56 4.15 -0.37
C ALA A 104 8.52 4.46 1.12
N ALA A 105 8.74 5.72 1.50
CA ALA A 105 8.68 6.16 2.90
C ALA A 105 7.28 5.92 3.49
N ARG A 106 6.24 6.19 2.70
CA ARG A 106 4.85 5.90 3.06
C ARG A 106 4.60 4.41 3.28
N CYS A 107 5.04 3.55 2.36
CA CYS A 107 4.94 2.10 2.54
C CYS A 107 5.63 1.62 3.82
N GLN A 108 6.86 2.08 4.08
CA GLN A 108 7.60 1.74 5.30
C GLN A 108 6.88 2.19 6.57
N GLN A 109 6.30 3.39 6.57
CA GLN A 109 5.53 3.89 7.71
C GLN A 109 4.30 3.03 8.00
N LEU A 110 3.56 2.60 6.96
CA LEU A 110 2.40 1.72 7.12
C LEU A 110 2.81 0.35 7.69
N GLU A 111 3.91 -0.23 7.19
CA GLU A 111 4.45 -1.50 7.72
C GLU A 111 4.84 -1.38 9.19
N ALA A 112 5.44 -0.25 9.61
CA ALA A 112 5.87 -0.04 10.98
C ALA A 112 4.71 0.03 12.01
N VAL A 113 3.47 0.23 11.55
CA VAL A 113 2.26 0.32 12.39
C VAL A 113 1.24 -0.78 12.07
N ASP A 114 1.67 -1.85 11.41
CA ASP A 114 0.84 -3.01 11.01
C ASP A 114 -0.40 -2.63 10.18
N ILE A 115 -0.32 -1.55 9.40
CA ILE A 115 -1.35 -1.22 8.40
C ILE A 115 -0.96 -1.87 7.07
N PRO A 116 -1.85 -2.65 6.44
CA PRO A 116 -1.54 -3.30 5.16
C PRO A 116 -1.16 -2.29 4.08
N VAL A 117 -0.05 -2.51 3.38
CA VAL A 117 0.37 -1.71 2.22
C VAL A 117 -0.43 -2.13 0.99
N ASN A 118 -1.12 -1.18 0.37
CA ASN A 118 -1.82 -1.31 -0.92
C ASN A 118 -2.13 0.09 -1.47
N SER A 119 -2.67 0.19 -2.68
CA SER A 119 -2.96 1.48 -3.32
C SER A 119 -3.90 2.39 -2.54
N ARG A 120 -4.85 1.84 -1.77
CA ARG A 120 -5.76 2.65 -0.95
C ARG A 120 -5.04 3.20 0.28
N THR A 121 -4.39 2.35 1.06
CA THR A 121 -3.75 2.78 2.31
C THR A 121 -2.57 3.70 2.05
N VAL A 122 -1.85 3.50 0.94
CA VAL A 122 -0.70 4.34 0.61
C VAL A 122 -1.09 5.79 0.25
N LEU A 123 -2.32 5.99 -0.24
CA LEU A 123 -2.87 7.29 -0.62
C LEU A 123 -3.76 7.93 0.45
N CYS A 124 -4.09 7.19 1.51
CA CYS A 124 -4.94 7.67 2.59
C CYS A 124 -4.15 8.60 3.53
N ALA A 125 -4.38 9.91 3.43
CA ALA A 125 -3.74 10.93 4.28
C ALA A 125 -3.91 10.63 5.77
N ASP A 126 -5.10 10.18 6.19
CA ASP A 126 -5.42 9.84 7.58
C ASP A 126 -4.46 8.79 8.15
N CYS A 127 -3.99 7.85 7.34
CA CYS A 127 -3.03 6.83 7.78
C CYS A 127 -1.68 7.44 8.22
N TYR A 128 -1.31 8.61 7.70
CA TYR A 128 -0.05 9.30 8.03
C TYR A 128 -0.24 10.36 9.10
N ASP A 129 -1.36 11.10 9.05
CA ASP A 129 -1.64 12.21 9.97
C ASP A 129 -2.02 11.73 11.37
N ALA A 130 -2.47 10.49 11.51
CA ALA A 130 -2.87 9.94 12.80
C ALA A 130 -1.68 9.86 13.78
N PRO A 131 -1.84 10.32 15.05
CA PRO A 131 -0.85 10.16 16.10
C PRO A 131 -0.43 8.69 16.28
N THR A 132 0.83 8.45 16.62
CA THR A 132 1.39 7.10 16.81
C THR A 132 0.66 6.30 17.89
N ASP A 133 0.20 6.97 18.94
CA ASP A 133 -0.51 6.42 20.09
C ASP A 133 -2.05 6.41 19.91
N SER A 134 -2.54 6.79 18.72
CA SER A 134 -3.97 6.76 18.44
C SER A 134 -4.54 5.34 18.59
N PRO A 135 -5.61 5.15 19.37
CA PRO A 135 -6.25 3.84 19.49
C PRO A 135 -6.95 3.41 18.19
N TRP A 136 -7.20 4.36 17.28
CA TRP A 136 -7.85 4.19 15.99
C TRP A 136 -6.89 3.86 14.85
N LYS A 137 -5.57 4.02 15.04
CA LYS A 137 -4.56 3.93 13.98
C LYS A 137 -4.69 2.67 13.11
N GLN A 138 -4.76 1.49 13.73
CA GLN A 138 -4.89 0.22 13.01
C GLN A 138 -6.21 0.06 12.23
N LEU A 139 -7.27 0.77 12.66
CA LEU A 139 -8.58 0.73 12.00
C LEU A 139 -8.60 1.59 10.73
N LEU A 140 -7.69 2.55 10.59
CA LEU A 140 -7.54 3.37 9.37
C LEU A 140 -7.20 2.50 8.16
N GLY A 141 -6.43 1.43 8.39
CA GLY A 141 -6.15 0.41 7.39
C GLY A 141 -7.38 -0.36 6.90
N LYS A 142 -8.53 -0.26 7.57
CA LYS A 142 -9.75 -1.02 7.24
C LYS A 142 -10.89 -0.16 6.70
N TYR A 143 -11.02 1.11 7.11
CA TYR A 143 -12.18 1.89 6.70
C TYR A 143 -12.23 2.13 5.18
N TYR A 144 -13.45 2.12 4.64
CA TYR A 144 -13.80 2.43 3.27
C TYR A 144 -14.50 3.79 3.20
N SER A 145 -15.58 3.96 3.97
CA SER A 145 -16.34 5.22 4.07
C SER A 145 -17.15 5.27 5.36
N PHE A 146 -17.54 6.47 5.78
CA PHE A 146 -18.55 6.67 6.82
C PHE A 146 -19.82 7.24 6.20
N MET A 147 -20.97 6.72 6.60
CA MET A 147 -22.28 7.12 6.12
C MET A 147 -23.05 7.77 7.27
N ARG A 148 -23.69 8.92 7.06
CA ARG A 148 -24.39 9.65 8.12
C ARG A 148 -25.83 9.99 7.72
N LYS A 149 -26.77 9.84 8.68
CA LYS A 149 -28.16 10.27 8.53
C LYS A 149 -28.72 10.64 9.90
N ASN A 150 -29.28 11.85 10.06
CA ASN A 150 -29.94 12.30 11.30
C ASN A 150 -29.11 12.03 12.58
N GLY A 151 -27.80 12.24 12.52
CA GLY A 151 -26.89 11.99 13.64
C GLY A 151 -26.43 10.54 13.82
N HIS A 152 -27.05 9.58 13.14
CA HIS A 152 -26.60 8.19 13.11
C HIS A 152 -25.44 8.01 12.12
N VAL A 153 -24.40 7.28 12.54
CA VAL A 153 -23.21 6.99 11.74
C VAL A 153 -23.11 5.49 11.50
N ILE A 154 -22.78 5.12 10.27
CA ILE A 154 -22.44 3.75 9.86
C ILE A 154 -21.03 3.80 9.28
N GLY A 155 -20.14 2.95 9.78
CA GLY A 155 -18.79 2.80 9.26
C GLY A 155 -18.73 1.59 8.33
N LEU A 156 -18.25 1.79 7.11
CA LEU A 156 -18.00 0.74 6.14
C LEU A 156 -16.53 0.35 6.24
N PHE A 157 -16.23 -0.91 6.56
CA PHE A 157 -14.87 -1.40 6.76
C PHE A 157 -14.60 -2.65 5.90
N HIS A 158 -13.42 -2.69 5.29
CA HIS A 158 -12.93 -3.88 4.62
C HIS A 158 -12.65 -4.99 5.64
N VAL A 159 -13.19 -6.17 5.37
CA VAL A 159 -12.99 -7.40 6.15
C VAL A 159 -12.78 -8.57 5.21
N LYS A 160 -12.08 -9.61 5.67
CA LYS A 160 -12.12 -10.91 4.99
C LYS A 160 -13.40 -11.62 5.44
N LEU A 161 -14.19 -12.09 4.48
CA LEU A 161 -15.40 -12.85 4.76
C LEU A 161 -15.01 -14.31 5.04
N SER A 162 -15.41 -14.86 6.19
CA SER A 162 -15.08 -16.24 6.60
C SER A 162 -15.54 -17.30 5.60
N GLU A 163 -16.71 -17.09 4.99
CA GLU A 163 -17.34 -18.06 4.09
C GLU A 163 -16.57 -18.28 2.78
N THR A 164 -15.92 -17.25 2.26
CA THR A 164 -15.28 -17.27 0.93
C THR A 164 -13.78 -16.96 0.98
N GLY A 165 -13.28 -16.42 2.09
CA GLY A 165 -11.94 -15.84 2.21
C GLY A 165 -11.74 -14.57 1.38
N GLN A 166 -12.77 -14.10 0.67
CA GLN A 166 -12.71 -12.90 -0.17
C GLN A 166 -12.77 -11.63 0.68
N LEU A 167 -12.28 -10.54 0.11
CA LEU A 167 -12.44 -9.21 0.69
C LEU A 167 -13.88 -8.76 0.50
N GLY A 168 -14.55 -8.34 1.58
CA GLY A 168 -15.88 -7.74 1.54
C GLY A 168 -15.98 -6.54 2.48
N ILE A 169 -17.20 -6.05 2.70
CA ILE A 169 -17.50 -4.91 3.57
C ILE A 169 -18.33 -5.32 4.79
N ALA A 170 -17.87 -4.83 5.93
CA ALA A 170 -18.59 -4.71 7.18
C ALA A 170 -19.26 -3.32 7.27
N ALA A 171 -20.57 -3.26 7.24
CA ALA A 171 -21.28 -2.06 7.65
C ALA A 171 -21.58 -2.14 9.14
N VAL A 172 -20.87 -1.33 9.93
CA VAL A 172 -20.95 -1.33 11.39
C VAL A 172 -21.71 -0.10 11.85
N SER A 173 -22.74 -0.33 12.63
CA SER A 173 -23.43 0.68 13.42
C SER A 173 -23.41 0.25 14.88
N ALA A 174 -23.74 1.15 15.81
CA ALA A 174 -23.94 0.74 17.19
C ALA A 174 -25.08 1.51 17.86
N LYS A 175 -25.59 0.89 18.91
CA LYS A 175 -26.56 1.49 19.83
C LYS A 175 -26.22 1.03 21.24
N ASP A 176 -26.12 1.97 22.16
CA ASP A 176 -25.80 1.72 23.58
C ASP A 176 -24.52 0.87 23.77
N GLY A 177 -23.51 1.10 22.93
CA GLY A 177 -22.24 0.36 22.94
C GLY A 177 -22.27 -1.04 22.31
N VAL A 178 -23.43 -1.48 21.83
CA VAL A 178 -23.61 -2.78 21.15
C VAL A 178 -23.52 -2.59 19.65
N ALA A 179 -22.58 -3.30 19.02
CA ALA A 179 -22.37 -3.26 17.58
C ALA A 179 -23.42 -4.10 16.83
N THR A 180 -23.94 -3.55 15.74
CA THR A 180 -24.71 -4.25 14.72
C THR A 180 -23.89 -4.27 13.44
N VAL A 181 -23.79 -5.42 12.79
CA VAL A 181 -22.98 -5.59 11.58
C VAL A 181 -23.79 -6.19 10.45
N GLU A 182 -23.79 -5.51 9.31
CA GLU A 182 -24.32 -6.01 8.04
C GLU A 182 -23.14 -6.29 7.08
N ARG A 183 -23.25 -7.34 6.27
CA ARG A 183 -22.17 -7.81 5.39
C ARG A 183 -22.54 -7.59 3.93
N HIS A 184 -21.60 -7.09 3.16
CA HIS A 184 -21.71 -6.95 1.71
C HIS A 184 -20.49 -7.57 1.04
N LEU A 185 -20.69 -8.18 -0.13
CA LEU A 185 -19.59 -8.73 -0.93
C LEU A 185 -18.71 -7.61 -1.50
N GLU A 186 -19.34 -6.53 -1.98
CA GLU A 186 -18.65 -5.46 -2.69
C GLU A 186 -18.83 -4.10 -2.00
N ALA A 187 -17.78 -3.28 -2.03
CA ALA A 187 -17.80 -1.96 -1.41
C ALA A 187 -18.74 -0.98 -2.10
N TYR A 188 -18.82 -1.07 -3.44
CA TYR A 188 -19.74 -0.28 -4.24
C TYR A 188 -21.20 -0.55 -3.84
N ASP A 189 -21.56 -1.81 -3.65
CA ASP A 189 -22.92 -2.21 -3.29
C ASP A 189 -23.30 -1.73 -1.88
N ALA A 190 -22.40 -1.92 -0.90
CA ALA A 190 -22.60 -1.41 0.45
C ALA A 190 -22.82 0.11 0.46
N PHE A 191 -21.95 0.84 -0.25
CA PHE A 191 -22.02 2.29 -0.33
C PHE A 191 -23.36 2.78 -0.89
N HIS A 192 -23.75 2.26 -2.05
CA HIS A 192 -24.99 2.67 -2.70
C HIS A 192 -26.24 2.13 -2.01
N HIS A 193 -26.15 1.02 -1.28
CA HIS A 193 -27.21 0.56 -0.40
C HIS A 193 -27.57 1.64 0.63
N TYR A 194 -26.58 2.14 1.38
CA TYR A 194 -26.84 3.17 2.39
C TYR A 194 -27.22 4.53 1.80
N GLN A 195 -26.69 4.89 0.62
CA GLN A 195 -27.18 6.08 -0.10
C GLN A 195 -28.67 5.98 -0.45
N ARG A 196 -29.15 4.82 -0.94
CA ARG A 196 -30.58 4.60 -1.22
C ARG A 196 -31.45 4.67 0.04
N LEU A 197 -30.89 4.33 1.20
CA LEU A 197 -31.53 4.52 2.50
C LEU A 197 -31.49 5.98 2.99
N GLY A 198 -30.91 6.90 2.22
CA GLY A 198 -30.83 8.33 2.52
C GLY A 198 -29.67 8.70 3.45
N PHE A 199 -28.62 7.89 3.54
CA PHE A 199 -27.38 8.29 4.20
C PHE A 199 -26.47 9.05 3.25
N GLU A 200 -25.75 10.01 3.80
CA GLU A 200 -24.76 10.81 3.09
C GLU A 200 -23.35 10.33 3.42
N SER A 201 -22.53 10.13 2.39
CA SER A 201 -21.12 9.80 2.56
C SER A 201 -20.37 10.96 3.19
N GLN A 202 -19.57 10.66 4.20
CA GLN A 202 -18.67 11.60 4.84
C GLN A 202 -17.28 11.39 4.23
N GLN A 203 -16.85 12.32 3.39
CA GLN A 203 -15.44 12.35 2.97
C GLN A 203 -14.61 12.88 4.13
N SER A 204 -13.67 12.07 4.60
CA SER A 204 -12.62 12.56 5.48
C SER A 204 -11.56 13.29 4.67
N SER A 205 -11.07 14.40 5.21
CA SER A 205 -9.92 15.14 4.71
C SER A 205 -8.81 15.28 5.76
N SER A 206 -9.00 14.68 6.95
CA SER A 206 -8.01 14.66 8.02
C SER A 206 -8.31 13.57 9.04
N TYR A 207 -7.26 13.10 9.71
CA TYR A 207 -7.39 12.15 10.80
C TYR A 207 -8.38 12.62 11.88
N ASP A 208 -8.37 13.89 12.28
CA ASP A 208 -9.27 14.43 13.30
C ASP A 208 -10.76 14.34 12.92
N HIS A 209 -11.08 14.41 11.62
CA HIS A 209 -12.44 14.18 11.16
C HIS A 209 -12.79 12.69 11.24
N THR A 210 -11.92 11.81 10.76
CA THR A 210 -12.12 10.36 10.86
C THR A 210 -12.23 9.88 12.30
N ALA A 211 -11.41 10.40 13.23
CA ALA A 211 -11.47 10.07 14.65
C ALA A 211 -12.84 10.44 15.24
N ARG A 212 -13.37 11.63 14.93
CA ARG A 212 -14.71 12.04 15.38
C ARG A 212 -15.83 11.16 14.80
N LEU A 213 -15.68 10.67 13.57
CA LEU A 213 -16.64 9.74 12.98
C LEU A 213 -16.57 8.36 13.65
N LEU A 214 -15.37 7.88 13.96
CA LEU A 214 -15.16 6.64 14.73
C LEU A 214 -15.74 6.74 16.15
N GLU A 215 -15.54 7.87 16.82
CA GLU A 215 -16.17 8.15 18.12
C GLU A 215 -17.69 8.22 18.01
N ALA A 216 -18.22 8.84 16.95
CA ALA A 216 -19.65 8.94 16.70
C ALA A 216 -20.32 7.60 16.36
N LEU A 217 -19.56 6.55 16.02
CA LEU A 217 -20.11 5.18 15.97
C LEU A 217 -20.57 4.71 17.35
N GLY A 218 -20.04 5.28 18.44
CA GLY A 218 -20.41 4.90 19.80
C GLY A 218 -19.82 3.56 20.26
N LEU A 219 -18.71 3.12 19.65
CA LEU A 219 -17.98 1.91 20.02
C LEU A 219 -16.62 2.27 20.60
N GLN A 220 -16.14 1.48 21.57
CA GLN A 220 -14.75 1.54 21.98
C GLN A 220 -13.84 0.96 20.88
N PRO A 221 -12.60 1.45 20.71
CA PRO A 221 -11.67 0.97 19.69
C PRO A 221 -11.48 -0.54 19.68
N ASP A 222 -11.31 -1.15 20.85
CA ASP A 222 -11.07 -2.59 20.96
C ASP A 222 -12.33 -3.41 20.68
N VAL A 223 -13.52 -2.87 20.98
CA VAL A 223 -14.80 -3.49 20.62
C VAL A 223 -14.98 -3.46 19.10
N LEU A 224 -14.64 -2.36 18.43
CA LEU A 224 -14.70 -2.28 16.97
C LEU A 224 -13.66 -3.21 16.33
N LYS A 225 -12.42 -3.26 16.83
CA LYS A 225 -11.40 -4.21 16.36
C LYS A 225 -11.88 -5.65 16.50
N ALA A 226 -12.43 -6.03 17.65
CA ALA A 226 -12.97 -7.36 17.89
C ALA A 226 -14.15 -7.66 16.96
N THR A 227 -15.09 -6.72 16.79
CA THR A 227 -16.22 -6.83 15.85
C THR A 227 -15.77 -7.08 14.40
N LEU A 228 -14.65 -6.49 13.99
CA LEU A 228 -14.07 -6.68 12.66
C LEU A 228 -13.16 -7.93 12.56
N ALA A 229 -12.81 -8.57 13.68
CA ALA A 229 -11.92 -9.73 13.74
C ALA A 229 -12.65 -11.05 14.01
N ALA A 230 -13.71 -11.04 14.82
CA ALA A 230 -14.50 -12.22 15.21
C ALA A 230 -15.02 -13.03 14.01
N ASP A 231 -15.18 -12.37 12.86
CA ASP A 231 -15.66 -12.98 11.62
C ASP A 231 -14.54 -13.51 10.71
N SER A 232 -13.29 -13.52 11.19
CA SER A 232 -12.16 -14.17 10.51
C SER A 232 -11.80 -15.54 11.11
N GLU A 233 -12.36 -15.91 12.27
CA GLU A 233 -12.04 -17.16 13.00
C GLU A 233 -13.19 -18.19 13.06
N LEU A 234 -14.40 -17.87 12.58
CA LEU A 234 -15.52 -18.82 12.50
C LEU A 234 -15.45 -19.75 11.27
N ALA A 235 -14.25 -20.29 11.01
CA ALA A 235 -14.02 -21.39 10.08
C ALA A 235 -13.18 -22.47 10.79
N LYS A 236 -13.86 -23.30 11.58
CA LYS A 236 -13.43 -24.67 11.90
C LYS A 236 -14.58 -25.61 11.62
#